data_AF-A0A7S2MS09-F1
#
_entry.id   AF-A0A7S2MS09-F1
#
_cell.length_a   1.000
_cell.length_b   1.000
_cell.length_c   1.000
_cell.angle_alpha   90.00
_cell.angle_beta   90.00
_cell.angle_gamma   90.00
#
_symmetry.space_group_name_H-M   'P 1'
#
loop_
_entity.id
_entity.type
_entity.pdbx_description
1 polymer ?
#
loop_
_entity_poly.entity_id
_entity_poly.type
_entity_poly.pdbx_seq_one_letter_code
_entity_poly.pdbx_strand_id
1 'polypeptide(L)'
;MGMISFRARYTANVKYEEHIDFVIKTTHPSHEDYTPDTDQWREALVGFCRCCTFQAFDIESHTVVDEDLELVTWSARMKILENVLRPDVVQTKEFRERSKFIKDEEGRWWYAGGDEDFVPSNIIVEGPMSPEDRSKRLFDQLKKRQAAKKSKIRAKQSRAPVRR
;
A
#
# COMPACT_ATOMS: atom_id res chain seq x y z
N MET A 1 13.03 13.88 14.32
CA MET A 1 12.90 14.18 12.87
C MET A 1 11.88 13.26 12.18
N GLY A 2 11.58 12.09 12.74
CA GLY A 2 10.65 11.09 12.23
C GLY A 2 9.23 11.62 11.99
N MET A 3 8.71 12.50 12.84
CA MET A 3 7.40 13.16 12.61
C MET A 3 7.35 13.91 11.27
N ILE A 4 8.40 14.68 10.94
CA ILE A 4 8.49 15.44 9.68
C ILE A 4 8.64 14.47 8.50
N SER A 5 9.47 13.45 8.66
CA SER A 5 9.66 12.40 7.66
C SER A 5 8.34 11.71 7.32
N PHE A 6 7.49 11.42 8.31
CA PHE A 6 6.24 10.72 8.06
C PHE A 6 5.19 11.59 7.34
N ARG A 7 5.04 12.87 7.72
CA ARG A 7 4.20 13.81 6.97
C ARG A 7 4.63 13.95 5.51
N ALA A 8 5.95 14.00 5.28
CA ALA A 8 6.51 14.05 3.93
C ALA A 8 6.21 12.75 3.15
N ARG A 9 6.34 11.57 3.78
CA ARG A 9 5.97 10.28 3.18
C ARG A 9 4.49 10.20 2.83
N TYR A 10 3.59 10.64 3.72
CA TYR A 10 2.16 10.70 3.42
C TYR A 10 1.87 11.62 2.22
N THR A 11 2.50 12.80 2.19
CA THR A 11 2.37 13.74 1.06
C THR A 11 2.90 13.15 -0.24
N ALA A 12 4.01 12.41 -0.17
CA ALA A 12 4.57 11.71 -1.32
C ALA A 12 3.62 10.64 -1.88
N ASN A 13 2.89 9.91 -1.02
CA ASN A 13 1.85 8.99 -1.46
C ASN A 13 0.64 9.70 -2.11
N VAL A 14 0.26 10.89 -1.61
CA VAL A 14 -0.81 11.70 -2.19
C VAL A 14 -0.38 12.29 -3.55
N LYS A 15 0.90 12.66 -3.68
CA LYS A 15 1.52 13.23 -4.89
C LYS A 15 2.42 12.22 -5.60
N TYR A 16 1.97 10.96 -5.66
CA TYR A 16 2.77 9.83 -6.11
C TYR A 16 3.32 9.97 -7.54
N GLU A 17 2.69 10.76 -8.40
CA GLU A 17 3.19 10.99 -9.76
C GLU A 17 4.57 11.67 -9.78
N GLU A 18 4.84 12.54 -8.80
CA GLU A 18 6.06 13.36 -8.73
C GLU A 18 7.02 12.90 -7.64
N HIS A 19 6.52 12.27 -6.59
CA HIS A 19 7.25 12.13 -5.33
C HIS A 19 7.34 10.72 -4.77
N ILE A 20 6.86 9.69 -5.49
CA ILE A 20 6.88 8.31 -4.97
C ILE A 20 8.29 7.82 -4.63
N ASP A 21 9.31 8.30 -5.35
CA ASP A 21 10.72 7.95 -5.09
C ASP A 21 11.17 8.37 -3.68
N PHE A 22 10.53 9.39 -3.08
CA PHE A 22 10.81 9.77 -1.69
C PHE A 22 10.43 8.65 -0.72
N VAL A 23 9.31 7.95 -0.96
CA VAL A 23 8.87 6.81 -0.14
C VAL A 23 9.90 5.69 -0.24
N ILE A 24 10.38 5.38 -1.44
CA ILE A 24 11.40 4.36 -1.67
C ILE A 24 12.71 4.73 -0.96
N LYS A 25 13.21 5.96 -1.17
CA LYS A 25 14.48 6.46 -0.63
C LYS A 25 14.50 6.65 0.88
N THR A 26 13.34 6.64 1.54
CA THR A 26 13.24 6.83 3.00
C THR A 26 12.73 5.59 3.72
N THR A 27 12.60 4.45 3.03
CA THR A 27 12.24 3.17 3.64
C THR A 27 13.50 2.39 3.99
N HIS A 28 13.59 1.91 5.23
CA HIS A 28 14.73 1.14 5.70
C HIS A 28 14.76 -0.25 5.03
N PRO A 29 15.94 -0.82 4.73
CA PRO A 29 16.05 -2.17 4.17
C PRO A 29 15.48 -3.29 5.05
N SER A 30 15.30 -3.05 6.35
CA SER A 30 14.65 -4.02 7.25
C SER A 30 13.12 -4.00 7.19
N HIS A 31 12.53 -3.05 6.46
CA HIS A 31 11.07 -2.95 6.32
C HIS A 31 10.53 -4.16 5.56
N GLU A 32 9.38 -4.70 5.96
CA GLU A 32 8.79 -5.90 5.34
C GLU A 32 8.52 -5.76 3.82
N ASP A 33 8.00 -4.60 3.42
CA ASP A 33 7.75 -4.26 2.00
C ASP A 33 8.99 -3.78 1.24
N TYR A 34 10.18 -3.76 1.85
CA TYR A 34 11.38 -3.33 1.15
C TYR A 34 11.68 -4.27 -0.01
N THR A 35 11.84 -3.69 -1.20
CA THR A 35 12.15 -4.44 -2.42
C THR A 35 13.44 -3.89 -3.03
N PRO A 36 14.47 -4.74 -3.25
CA PRO A 36 15.72 -4.31 -3.90
C PRO A 36 15.53 -3.83 -5.35
N ASP A 37 14.54 -4.38 -6.05
CA ASP A 37 14.12 -3.91 -7.38
C ASP A 37 13.25 -2.66 -7.23
N THR A 38 13.89 -1.49 -7.34
CA THR A 38 13.26 -0.19 -7.15
C THR A 38 12.21 0.13 -8.22
N ASP A 39 12.39 -0.37 -9.45
CA ASP A 39 11.46 -0.10 -10.55
C ASP A 39 10.16 -0.88 -10.35
N GLN A 40 10.28 -2.17 -10.02
CA GLN A 40 9.12 -2.99 -9.68
C GLN A 40 8.39 -2.42 -8.45
N TRP A 41 9.13 -1.99 -7.43
CA TRP A 41 8.54 -1.41 -6.24
C TRP A 41 7.80 -0.11 -6.53
N ARG A 42 8.40 0.75 -7.34
CA ARG A 42 7.79 2.00 -7.81
C ARG A 42 6.48 1.73 -8.54
N GLU A 43 6.44 0.75 -9.45
CA GLU A 43 5.22 0.37 -10.14
C GLU A 43 4.14 -0.13 -9.17
N ALA A 44 4.52 -0.94 -8.17
CA ALA A 44 3.59 -1.42 -7.16
C ALA A 44 3.00 -0.28 -6.31
N LEU A 45 3.84 0.64 -5.84
CA LEU A 45 3.42 1.80 -5.04
C LEU A 45 2.52 2.74 -5.86
N VAL A 46 2.91 3.07 -7.10
CA VAL A 46 2.08 3.89 -8.00
C VAL A 46 0.75 3.19 -8.30
N GLY A 47 0.77 1.87 -8.51
CA GLY A 47 -0.43 1.07 -8.72
C GLY A 47 -1.38 1.13 -7.51
N PHE A 48 -0.84 1.02 -6.30
CA PHE A 48 -1.59 1.19 -5.06
C PHE A 48 -2.19 2.59 -4.94
N CYS A 49 -1.38 3.65 -5.11
CA CYS A 49 -1.83 5.03 -4.98
C CYS A 49 -2.91 5.38 -6.02
N ARG A 50 -2.83 4.87 -7.25
CA ARG A 50 -3.88 5.02 -8.27
C ARG A 50 -5.23 4.43 -7.83
N CYS A 51 -5.18 3.34 -7.07
CA CYS A 51 -6.37 2.68 -6.55
C CYS A 51 -6.93 3.37 -5.29
N CYS A 52 -6.24 4.36 -4.72
CA CYS A 52 -6.60 4.93 -3.43
C CYS A 52 -6.89 6.43 -3.52
N THR A 53 -7.86 6.90 -2.74
CA THR A 53 -8.07 8.32 -2.49
C THR A 53 -7.76 8.60 -1.03
N PHE A 54 -6.71 9.36 -0.78
CA PHE A 54 -6.28 9.79 0.55
C PHE A 54 -7.16 10.94 1.03
N GLN A 55 -7.94 10.74 2.09
CA GLN A 55 -8.96 11.69 2.55
C GLN A 55 -8.52 12.52 3.75
N ALA A 56 -7.87 11.89 4.73
CA ALA A 56 -7.45 12.54 5.96
C ALA A 56 -6.21 11.86 6.54
N PHE A 57 -5.41 12.63 7.27
CA PHE A 57 -4.23 12.17 7.98
C PHE A 57 -4.00 13.05 9.20
N ASP A 58 -3.73 12.42 10.33
CA ASP A 58 -3.42 13.10 11.58
C ASP A 58 -2.28 12.41 12.32
N ILE A 59 -1.44 13.20 12.99
CA ILE A 59 -0.42 12.67 13.92
C ILE A 59 -0.95 12.86 15.33
N GLU A 60 -1.24 11.75 15.98
CA GLU A 60 -1.80 11.73 17.33
C GLU A 60 -0.70 11.90 18.39
N SER A 61 0.43 11.23 18.20
CA SER A 61 1.56 11.34 19.12
C SER A 61 2.90 11.10 18.45
N HIS A 62 3.94 11.67 19.04
CA HIS A 62 5.33 11.47 18.67
C HIS A 62 6.13 11.22 19.93
N THR A 63 6.89 10.14 19.95
CA THR A 63 7.70 9.71 21.09
C THR A 63 9.13 9.47 20.61
N VAL A 64 10.07 10.18 21.23
CA VAL A 64 11.50 9.89 21.07
C VAL A 64 11.85 8.85 22.13
N VAL A 65 12.20 7.64 21.70
CA VAL A 65 12.56 6.55 22.62
C VAL A 65 14.01 6.72 23.06
N ASP A 66 14.89 6.98 22.10
CA ASP A 66 16.30 7.28 22.30
C ASP A 66 16.84 8.13 21.12
N GLU A 67 18.17 8.23 20.99
CA GLU A 67 18.82 9.04 19.94
C GLU A 67 18.65 8.51 18.52
N ASP A 68 18.37 7.21 18.39
CA ASP A 68 18.31 6.48 17.13
C ASP A 68 16.91 5.91 16.84
N LEU A 69 15.96 6.02 17.78
CA LEU A 69 14.62 5.47 17.67
C LEU A 69 13.53 6.51 17.99
N GLU A 70 12.65 6.73 17.01
CA GLU A 70 11.43 7.53 17.17
C GLU A 70 10.18 6.71 16.79
N LEU A 71 9.10 6.92 17.54
CA LEU A 71 7.79 6.33 17.29
C LEU A 71 6.78 7.44 16.97
N VAL A 72 5.98 7.23 15.93
CA VAL A 72 4.93 8.17 15.50
C VAL A 72 3.59 7.42 15.47
N THR A 73 2.64 7.82 16.31
CA THR A 73 1.26 7.29 16.24
C THR A 73 0.42 8.22 15.39
N TRP A 74 -0.31 7.64 14.44
CA TRP A 74 -1.05 8.41 13.45
C TRP A 74 -2.35 7.69 13.08
N SER A 75 -3.25 8.47 12.49
CA SER A 75 -4.44 7.93 11.84
C SER A 75 -4.56 8.44 10.41
N ALA A 76 -5.13 7.63 9.53
CA ALA A 76 -5.45 8.03 8.17
C ALA A 76 -6.78 7.46 7.71
N ARG A 77 -7.48 8.22 6.87
CA ARG A 77 -8.69 7.79 6.19
C ARG A 77 -8.44 7.76 4.69
N MET A 78 -8.76 6.64 4.05
CA MET A 78 -8.64 6.50 2.60
C MET A 78 -9.79 5.69 2.01
N LYS A 79 -10.14 5.99 0.76
CA LYS A 79 -11.01 5.14 -0.04
C LYS A 79 -10.19 4.24 -0.93
N ILE A 80 -10.51 2.95 -0.94
CA ILE A 80 -9.83 1.92 -1.70
C ILE A 80 -10.72 1.52 -2.89
N LEU A 81 -10.09 1.43 -4.06
CA LEU A 81 -10.66 1.07 -5.37
C LEU A 81 -11.63 2.10 -5.97
N GLU A 82 -11.69 3.32 -5.44
CA GLU A 82 -12.59 4.37 -5.93
C GLU A 82 -12.39 4.69 -7.42
N ASN A 83 -11.15 4.68 -7.90
CA ASN A 83 -10.80 5.05 -9.27
C ASN A 83 -10.77 3.87 -10.25
N VAL A 84 -11.04 2.65 -9.78
CA VAL A 84 -10.86 1.42 -10.56
C VAL A 84 -12.17 0.63 -10.68
N LEU A 85 -13.01 0.71 -9.66
CA LEU A 85 -14.26 -0.03 -9.60
C LEU A 85 -15.46 0.90 -9.45
N ARG A 86 -16.64 0.33 -9.58
CA ARG A 86 -17.90 1.06 -9.41
C ARG A 86 -18.06 1.53 -7.94
N PRO A 87 -18.80 2.62 -7.68
CA PRO A 87 -19.01 3.15 -6.32
C PRO A 87 -19.56 2.13 -5.32
N ASP A 88 -20.38 1.17 -5.79
CA ASP A 88 -20.96 0.08 -5.01
C ASP A 88 -19.97 -0.99 -4.55
N VAL A 89 -18.66 -0.79 -4.72
CA VAL A 89 -17.62 -1.70 -4.18
C VAL A 89 -16.44 -0.93 -3.58
N VAL A 90 -16.53 0.39 -3.50
CA VAL A 90 -15.53 1.25 -2.85
C VAL A 90 -15.57 0.99 -1.35
N GLN A 91 -14.40 0.89 -0.75
CA GLN A 91 -14.26 0.72 0.70
C GLN A 91 -13.62 1.95 1.28
N THR A 92 -14.23 2.55 2.30
CA THR A 92 -13.55 3.52 3.14
C THR A 92 -12.87 2.76 4.27
N LYS A 93 -11.57 2.98 4.43
CA LYS A 93 -10.78 2.43 5.51
C LYS A 93 -10.22 3.56 6.36
N GLU A 94 -10.39 3.42 7.66
CA GLU A 94 -9.66 4.19 8.67
C GLU A 94 -8.57 3.31 9.27
N PHE A 95 -7.39 3.87 9.44
CA PHE A 95 -6.23 3.22 10.02
C PHE A 95 -5.81 4.03 11.23
N ARG A 96 -5.38 3.34 12.27
CA ARG A 96 -4.62 3.91 13.37
C ARG A 96 -3.45 2.99 13.66
N GLU A 97 -2.25 3.50 13.44
CA GLU A 97 -1.02 2.72 13.52
C GLU A 97 0.06 3.52 14.26
N ARG A 98 1.06 2.81 14.78
CA ARG A 98 2.29 3.39 15.28
C ARG A 98 3.44 2.95 14.40
N SER A 99 4.20 3.92 13.92
CA SER A 99 5.29 3.73 12.98
C SER A 99 6.63 3.95 13.66
N LYS A 100 7.59 3.10 13.30
CA LYS A 100 8.95 3.08 13.82
C LYS A 100 9.91 3.77 12.85
N PHE A 101 10.74 4.67 13.37
CA PHE A 101 11.79 5.35 12.64
C PHE A 101 13.13 5.07 13.30
N ILE A 102 14.11 4.69 12.48
CA ILE A 102 15.46 4.37 12.94
C ILE A 102 16.44 5.33 12.28
N LYS A 103 17.39 5.84 13.06
CA LYS A 103 18.49 6.65 12.56
C LYS A 103 19.68 5.76 12.22
N ASP A 104 20.33 6.01 11.09
CA ASP A 104 21.57 5.31 10.73
C ASP A 104 22.81 6.01 11.29
N GLU A 105 23.97 5.37 11.14
CA GLU A 105 25.27 5.89 11.56
C GLU A 105 25.66 7.21 10.88
N GLU A 106 25.09 7.49 9.69
CA GLU A 106 25.26 8.75 8.95
C GLU A 106 24.30 9.86 9.43
N GLY A 107 23.43 9.55 10.40
CA GLY A 107 22.48 10.46 11.01
C GLY A 107 21.16 10.65 10.23
N ARG A 108 20.87 9.80 9.25
CA ARG A 108 19.65 9.85 8.44
C ARG A 108 18.54 9.02 9.08
N TRP A 109 17.31 9.54 9.04
CA TRP A 109 16.13 8.86 9.56
C TRP A 109 15.42 8.04 8.48
N TRP A 110 15.18 6.77 8.80
CA TRP A 110 14.53 5.79 7.93
C TRP A 110 13.22 5.30 8.52
N TYR A 111 12.23 5.08 7.67
CA TYR A 111 10.99 4.41 8.05
C TYR A 111 11.23 2.89 8.11
N ALA A 112 11.17 2.33 9.32
CA ALA A 112 11.45 0.91 9.57
C ALA A 112 10.20 0.02 9.58
N GLY A 113 9.01 0.62 9.56
CA GLY A 113 7.72 -0.10 9.45
C GLY A 113 6.77 0.21 10.61
N GLY A 114 5.80 -0.69 10.80
CA GLY A 114 4.93 -0.68 11.96
C GLY A 114 5.68 -1.03 13.25
N ASP A 115 5.20 -0.50 14.37
CA ASP A 115 5.61 -0.96 15.69
C ASP A 115 4.83 -2.23 16.07
N GLU A 116 5.55 -3.32 16.27
CA GLU A 116 5.03 -4.64 16.58
C GLU A 116 4.29 -4.68 17.94
N ASP A 117 4.66 -3.80 18.87
CA ASP A 117 4.06 -3.71 20.20
C ASP A 117 2.80 -2.82 20.21
N PHE A 118 2.46 -2.19 19.08
CA PHE A 118 1.26 -1.39 18.95
C PHE A 118 0.13 -2.19 18.32
N VAL A 119 -0.95 -2.39 19.07
CA VAL A 119 -2.17 -2.99 18.53
C VAL A 119 -2.92 -1.94 17.72
N PRO A 120 -3.06 -2.10 16.38
CA PRO A 120 -3.85 -1.18 15.58
C PRO A 120 -5.29 -1.16 16.10
N SER A 121 -5.86 0.04 16.20
CA SER A 121 -7.23 0.24 16.67
C SER A 121 -8.03 1.07 15.65
N ASN A 122 -9.34 1.18 15.82
CA ASN A 122 -10.21 2.00 14.95
C ASN A 122 -10.13 1.65 13.45
N ILE A 123 -9.91 0.37 13.11
CA ILE A 123 -10.05 -0.09 11.71
C ILE A 123 -11.53 -0.15 11.37
N ILE A 124 -12.09 0.99 10.97
CA ILE A 124 -13.45 1.09 10.47
C ILE A 124 -13.39 0.84 8.97
N VAL A 125 -14.06 -0.22 8.52
CA VAL A 125 -14.24 -0.50 7.10
C VAL A 125 -15.71 -0.27 6.76
N GLU A 126 -16.01 0.85 6.12
CA GLU A 126 -17.33 1.14 5.58
C GLU A 126 -17.35 0.73 4.10
N GLY A 127 -18.34 -0.10 3.73
CA GLY A 127 -18.50 -0.54 2.36
C GLY A 127 -19.27 -1.86 2.24
N PRO A 128 -19.64 -2.27 1.02
CA PRO A 128 -20.65 -3.30 0.79
C PRO A 128 -20.13 -4.75 0.87
N MET A 129 -18.93 -4.98 1.41
CA MET A 129 -18.37 -6.34 1.50
C MET A 129 -18.03 -6.74 2.93
N SER A 130 -18.79 -7.70 3.46
CA SER A 130 -18.47 -8.41 4.69
C SER A 130 -17.12 -9.14 4.54
N PRO A 131 -16.38 -9.44 5.63
CA PRO A 131 -15.15 -10.23 5.58
C PRO A 131 -15.27 -11.56 4.81
N GLU A 132 -16.42 -12.22 4.92
CA GLU A 132 -16.71 -13.51 4.30
C GLU A 132 -16.95 -13.39 2.78
N ASP A 133 -17.59 -12.31 2.34
CA ASP A 133 -17.81 -12.01 0.92
C ASP A 133 -16.51 -11.71 0.17
N ARG A 134 -15.48 -11.20 0.86
CA ARG A 134 -14.16 -10.85 0.30
C ARG A 134 -13.42 -12.07 -0.24
N SER A 135 -13.35 -13.15 0.56
CA SER A 135 -12.61 -14.36 0.19
C SER A 135 -13.26 -15.07 -1.00
N LYS A 136 -14.58 -15.25 -0.94
CA LYS A 136 -15.34 -15.97 -1.96
C LYS A 136 -15.29 -15.28 -3.33
N ARG A 137 -15.46 -13.95 -3.37
CA ARG A 137 -15.42 -13.19 -4.65
C ARG A 137 -14.03 -13.13 -5.28
N LEU A 138 -12.97 -13.00 -4.48
CA LEU A 138 -11.60 -12.99 -4.99
C LEU A 138 -11.24 -14.33 -5.65
N PHE A 139 -11.58 -15.44 -4.99
CA PHE A 139 -11.39 -16.78 -5.55
C PHE A 139 -12.19 -17.00 -6.84
N ASP A 140 -13.44 -16.52 -6.91
CA ASP A 140 -14.26 -16.64 -8.12
C ASP A 140 -13.73 -15.78 -9.30
N GLN A 141 -13.22 -14.58 -9.02
CA GLN A 141 -12.60 -13.73 -10.05
C GLN A 141 -11.29 -14.31 -10.59
N LEU A 142 -10.45 -14.89 -9.72
CA LEU A 142 -9.23 -15.57 -10.13
C LEU A 142 -9.52 -16.79 -11.01
N LYS A 143 -10.52 -17.61 -10.64
CA LYS A 143 -10.99 -18.74 -11.46
C LYS A 143 -11.48 -18.29 -12.84
N LYS A 144 -12.29 -17.22 -12.90
CA LYS A 144 -12.79 -16.67 -14.18
C LYS A 144 -11.65 -16.15 -15.07
N ARG A 145 -10.66 -15.45 -14.50
CA ARG A 145 -9.48 -14.96 -15.24
C ARG A 145 -8.61 -16.11 -15.76
N GLN A 146 -8.41 -17.17 -14.97
CA GLN A 146 -7.68 -18.36 -15.42
C GLN A 146 -8.43 -19.11 -16.55
N ALA A 147 -9.75 -19.24 -16.45
CA ALA A 147 -10.57 -19.84 -17.50
C ALA A 147 -10.53 -19.03 -18.81
N ALA A 148 -10.61 -17.69 -18.72
CA ALA A 148 -10.50 -16.80 -19.87
C ALA A 148 -9.10 -16.80 -20.52
N LYS A 149 -8.04 -17.01 -19.72
CA LYS A 149 -6.67 -17.14 -20.24
C LYS A 149 -6.49 -18.47 -20.98
N LYS A 150 -7.02 -19.58 -20.44
CA LYS A 150 -7.03 -20.88 -21.12
C LYS A 150 -7.82 -20.88 -22.43
N SER A 151 -8.97 -20.20 -22.48
CA SER A 151 -9.77 -20.11 -23.71
C SER A 151 -9.07 -19.28 -24.81
N LYS A 152 -8.42 -18.16 -24.44
CA LYS A 152 -7.63 -17.35 -25.38
C LYS A 152 -6.40 -18.08 -25.93
N ILE A 153 -5.73 -18.90 -25.11
CA ILE A 153 -4.60 -19.73 -25.56
C ILE A 153 -5.08 -20.79 -26.57
N ARG A 154 -6.19 -21.46 -26.27
CA ARG A 154 -6.79 -22.48 -27.17
C ARG A 154 -7.24 -21.89 -28.50
N ALA A 155 -7.81 -20.68 -28.49
CA ALA A 155 -8.23 -19.96 -29.71
C ALA A 155 -7.06 -19.44 -30.56
N LYS A 156 -5.88 -19.19 -29.95
CA LYS A 156 -4.65 -18.84 -30.69
C LYS A 156 -4.00 -20.07 -31.34
N GLN A 157 -4.05 -21.22 -30.70
CA GLN A 157 -3.47 -22.47 -31.23
C GLN A 157 -4.27 -23.03 -32.42
N SER A 158 -5.58 -22.77 -32.51
CA SER A 158 -6.41 -23.18 -33.65
C SER A 158 -6.32 -22.26 -34.88
N ARG A 159 -5.56 -21.15 -34.79
CA ARG A 159 -5.37 -20.18 -35.88
C ARG A 159 -3.96 -20.18 -36.47
N ALA A 160 -3.11 -21.14 -36.09
CA ALA A 160 -1.79 -21.28 -36.71
C ALA A 160 -1.96 -21.72 -38.18
N PRO A 161 -1.37 -21.00 -39.16
CA PRO A 161 -1.50 -21.37 -40.56
C PRO A 161 -0.70 -22.62 -40.85
N VAL A 162 -1.32 -23.59 -41.52
CA VAL A 162 -0.64 -24.75 -42.11
C VAL A 162 0.35 -24.21 -43.15
N ARG A 163 1.65 -24.22 -42.82
CA ARG A 163 2.72 -23.91 -43.78
C ARG A 163 2.65 -24.94 -44.92
N ARG A 164 2.37 -24.48 -46.13
CA ARG A 164 2.63 -25.20 -47.37
C ARG A 164 4.00 -24.80 -47.89
#